data_AF-A0A7X8ZLZ3-F1
#
_entry.id   AF-A0A7X8ZLZ3-F1
#
_cell.length_a   1.000
_cell.length_b   1.000
_cell.length_c   1.000
_cell.angle_alpha   90.00
_cell.angle_beta   90.00
_cell.angle_gamma   90.00
#
_symmetry.space_group_name_H-M   'P 1'
#
loop_
_entity.id
_entity.type
_entity.pdbx_description
1 polymer ?
#
loop_
_entity_poly.entity_id
_entity_poly.type
_entity_poly.pdbx_seq_one_letter_code
_entity_poly.pdbx_strand_id
1 'polypeptide(L)'
;MECAVPEMNQNAMTNGEFHKVGVIGEWESIVAFRALGLSVAEARTTEAAFSQLNAWADEGYAVIFLTESLAEIMGSALVPWRLRVLPAVIIIPSSGKTPYMGRGELRAAVSKATGIDLIGQRKKLQEEKSAGTGSDSDEPDTCSI
;
A
#
# COMPACT_ATOMS: atom_id res chain seq x y z
N MET A 1 -30.82 -0.39 -3.95
CA MET A 1 -29.95 0.36 -4.87
C MET A 1 -29.35 -0.64 -5.84
N GLU A 2 -29.90 -0.73 -7.03
CA GLU A 2 -29.38 -1.63 -8.08
C GLU A 2 -27.99 -1.12 -8.49
N CYS A 3 -26.96 -1.94 -8.31
CA CYS A 3 -25.68 -1.71 -8.97
C CYS A 3 -25.91 -1.99 -10.45
N ALA A 4 -26.34 -0.98 -11.20
CA ALA A 4 -26.30 -1.01 -12.64
C ALA A 4 -24.83 -1.15 -13.03
N VAL A 5 -24.45 -2.35 -13.50
CA VAL A 5 -23.16 -2.56 -14.16
C VAL A 5 -23.29 -1.83 -15.49
N PRO A 6 -22.60 -0.70 -15.72
CA PRO A 6 -22.75 0.04 -16.96
C PRO A 6 -22.39 -0.87 -18.14
N GLU A 7 -23.23 -0.84 -19.18
CA GLU A 7 -23.04 -1.65 -20.39
C GLU A 7 -21.69 -1.32 -21.04
N MET A 8 -20.94 -2.37 -21.35
CA MET A 8 -19.57 -2.33 -21.85
C MET A 8 -19.48 -1.69 -23.24
N ASN A 9 -18.72 -0.60 -23.37
CA ASN A 9 -18.29 -0.11 -24.67
C ASN A 9 -17.09 -0.94 -25.17
N GLN A 10 -17.37 -1.94 -26.03
CA GLN A 10 -16.35 -2.80 -26.64
C GLN A 10 -15.32 -2.03 -27.49
N ASN A 11 -15.64 -0.81 -27.94
CA ASN A 11 -14.73 0.01 -28.75
C ASN A 11 -13.53 0.55 -27.95
N ALA A 12 -13.61 0.60 -26.62
CA ALA A 12 -12.48 1.01 -25.79
C ALA A 12 -11.37 -0.06 -25.70
N MET A 13 -11.69 -1.34 -25.98
CA MET A 13 -10.74 -2.46 -25.89
C MET A 13 -10.02 -2.76 -27.22
N THR A 14 -10.55 -2.31 -28.36
CA THR A 14 -10.12 -2.75 -29.70
C THR A 14 -9.25 -1.74 -30.46
N ASN A 15 -9.24 -0.49 -30.03
CA ASN A 15 -8.29 0.50 -30.51
C ASN A 15 -7.08 0.41 -29.58
N GLY A 16 -5.89 0.09 -30.09
CA GLY A 16 -4.65 -0.07 -29.31
C GLY A 16 -4.13 1.20 -28.63
N GLU A 17 -5.03 1.98 -28.02
CA GLU A 17 -4.74 3.17 -27.23
C GLU A 17 -4.34 2.76 -25.82
N PHE A 18 -3.25 3.34 -25.33
CA PHE A 18 -2.75 3.14 -23.99
C PHE A 18 -3.83 3.48 -22.96
N HIS A 19 -4.32 2.49 -22.23
CA HIS A 19 -5.23 2.77 -21.13
C HIS A 19 -4.53 3.57 -20.03
N LYS A 20 -5.19 4.64 -19.57
CA LYS A 20 -4.66 5.52 -18.54
C LYS A 20 -4.57 4.79 -17.20
N VAL A 21 -3.51 5.07 -16.46
CA VAL A 21 -3.26 4.54 -15.12
C VAL A 21 -3.13 5.71 -14.15
N GLY A 22 -3.84 5.61 -13.03
CA GLY A 22 -3.91 6.69 -12.04
C GLY A 22 -3.61 6.22 -10.62
N VAL A 23 -3.24 7.16 -9.75
CA VAL A 23 -3.02 6.95 -8.31
C VAL A 23 -3.79 8.00 -7.51
N ILE A 24 -4.59 7.57 -6.53
CA ILE A 24 -5.36 8.41 -5.62
C ILE A 24 -4.89 8.18 -4.19
N GLY A 25 -4.59 9.25 -3.45
CA GLY A 25 -4.19 9.14 -2.04
C GLY A 25 -3.68 10.43 -1.43
N GLU A 26 -2.91 10.34 -0.35
CA GLU A 26 -2.26 11.51 0.26
C GLU A 26 -1.07 11.96 -0.59
N TRP A 27 -0.88 13.28 -0.74
CA TRP A 27 0.24 13.85 -1.53
C TRP A 27 1.61 13.22 -1.24
N GLU A 28 1.92 13.05 0.05
CA GLU A 28 3.18 12.49 0.55
C GLU A 28 3.41 11.03 0.13
N SER A 29 2.34 10.28 -0.13
CA SER A 29 2.38 8.87 -0.56
C SER A 29 2.48 8.76 -2.08
N ILE A 30 1.89 9.69 -2.83
CA ILE A 30 1.58 9.50 -4.25
C ILE A 30 2.40 10.37 -5.22
N VAL A 31 3.06 11.44 -4.74
CA VAL A 31 3.75 12.41 -5.62
C VAL A 31 4.82 11.77 -6.50
N ALA A 32 5.53 10.74 -5.98
CA ALA A 32 6.58 10.04 -6.71
C ALA A 32 6.08 9.33 -7.98
N PHE A 33 4.82 8.91 -8.01
CA PHE A 33 4.23 8.23 -9.17
C PHE A 33 4.07 9.16 -10.39
N ARG A 34 4.02 10.49 -10.18
CA ARG A 34 4.02 11.45 -11.30
C ARG A 34 5.30 11.36 -12.13
N ALA A 35 6.44 11.10 -11.49
CA ALA A 35 7.72 10.97 -12.18
C ALA A 35 7.77 9.72 -13.09
N LEU A 36 6.92 8.73 -12.81
CA LEU A 36 6.75 7.51 -13.61
C LEU A 36 5.72 7.67 -14.73
N GLY A 37 5.12 8.86 -14.89
CA GLY A 37 4.12 9.13 -15.91
C GLY A 37 2.69 8.68 -15.57
N LEU A 38 2.41 8.34 -14.31
CA LEU A 38 1.04 8.05 -13.85
C LEU A 38 0.30 9.35 -13.55
N SER A 39 -1.01 9.36 -13.79
CA SER A 39 -1.88 10.43 -13.29
C SER A 39 -1.99 10.34 -11.78
N VAL A 40 -1.98 11.48 -11.10
CA VAL A 40 -2.01 11.52 -9.63
C VAL A 40 -3.06 12.52 -9.18
N ALA A 41 -3.91 12.09 -8.24
CA ALA A 41 -4.94 12.91 -7.64
C ALA A 41 -4.87 12.82 -6.11
N GLU A 42 -4.71 13.96 -5.44
CA GLU A 42 -4.73 13.99 -3.98
C GLU A 42 -6.17 13.87 -3.47
N ALA A 43 -6.39 12.95 -2.53
CA ALA A 43 -7.64 12.83 -1.80
C ALA A 43 -7.37 12.38 -0.37
N ARG A 44 -8.09 12.99 0.59
CA ARG A 44 -8.00 12.69 2.03
C ARG A 44 -9.36 12.35 2.65
N THR A 45 -10.44 12.45 1.89
CA THR A 45 -11.79 12.15 2.33
C THR A 45 -12.48 11.19 1.37
N THR A 46 -13.48 10.47 1.87
CA THR A 46 -14.29 9.53 1.09
C THR A 46 -14.97 10.20 -0.09
N GLU A 47 -15.49 11.41 0.09
CA GLU A 47 -16.21 12.17 -0.95
C GLU A 47 -15.26 12.56 -2.08
N ALA A 48 -14.07 13.07 -1.76
CA ALA A 48 -13.05 13.43 -2.73
C ALA A 48 -12.59 12.19 -3.53
N ALA A 49 -12.36 11.07 -2.83
CA ALA A 49 -11.97 9.81 -3.46
C ALA A 49 -13.03 9.31 -4.45
N PHE A 50 -14.31 9.32 -4.06
CA PHE A 50 -15.40 8.90 -4.95
C PHE A 50 -15.59 9.82 -6.14
N SER A 51 -15.53 11.13 -5.93
CA SER A 51 -15.60 12.11 -7.01
C SER A 51 -14.53 11.80 -8.06
N GLN A 52 -13.30 11.54 -7.60
CA GLN A 52 -12.18 11.25 -8.49
C GLN A 52 -12.30 9.89 -9.19
N LEU A 53 -12.73 8.84 -8.46
CA LEU A 53 -12.95 7.51 -9.03
C LEU A 53 -14.00 7.53 -10.15
N ASN A 54 -15.11 8.26 -9.94
CA ASN A 54 -16.15 8.41 -10.97
C ASN A 54 -15.61 9.14 -12.19
N ALA A 55 -14.92 10.28 -11.99
CA ALA A 55 -14.33 11.04 -13.10
C ALA A 55 -13.34 10.17 -13.92
N TRP A 56 -12.47 9.41 -13.26
CA TRP A 56 -11.52 8.54 -13.95
C TRP A 56 -12.15 7.29 -14.58
N ALA A 57 -13.27 6.81 -14.04
CA ALA A 57 -14.06 5.78 -14.71
C ALA A 57 -14.64 6.31 -16.04
N ASP A 58 -15.19 7.52 -16.04
CA ASP A 58 -15.75 8.15 -17.24
C ASP A 58 -14.65 8.51 -18.27
N GLU A 59 -13.44 8.85 -17.80
CA GLU A 59 -12.26 9.10 -18.64
C GLU A 59 -11.59 7.83 -19.20
N GLY A 60 -12.08 6.64 -18.86
CA GLY A 60 -11.59 5.36 -19.40
C GLY A 60 -10.26 4.88 -18.80
N TYR A 61 -9.98 5.17 -17.52
CA TYR A 61 -8.82 4.60 -16.84
C TYR A 61 -8.95 3.08 -16.71
N ALA A 62 -7.86 2.35 -16.97
CA ALA A 62 -7.87 0.90 -16.78
C ALA A 62 -7.57 0.51 -15.34
N VAL A 63 -6.58 1.17 -14.72
CA VAL A 63 -6.10 0.83 -13.37
C VAL A 63 -6.02 2.10 -12.53
N ILE A 64 -6.57 2.02 -11.33
CA ILE A 64 -6.50 3.08 -10.33
C ILE A 64 -5.90 2.49 -9.05
N PHE A 65 -4.73 2.98 -8.67
CA PHE A 65 -4.14 2.69 -7.38
C PHE A 65 -4.75 3.59 -6.31
N LEU A 66 -5.10 3.02 -5.17
CA LEU A 66 -5.68 3.74 -4.03
C LEU A 66 -4.81 3.49 -2.80
N THR A 67 -4.48 4.52 -2.04
CA THR A 67 -3.73 4.31 -0.79
C THR A 67 -4.55 3.56 0.26
N GLU A 68 -3.89 2.75 1.07
CA GLU A 68 -4.49 1.97 2.16
C GLU A 68 -5.25 2.86 3.15
N SER A 69 -4.65 3.99 3.53
CA SER A 69 -5.29 5.00 4.38
C SER A 69 -6.61 5.50 3.84
N LEU A 70 -6.71 5.70 2.52
CA LEU A 70 -7.95 6.15 1.91
C LEU A 70 -8.96 5.00 1.80
N ALA A 71 -8.49 3.79 1.47
CA ALA A 71 -9.32 2.59 1.44
C ALA A 71 -9.95 2.27 2.80
N GLU A 72 -9.22 2.46 3.91
CA GLU A 72 -9.75 2.29 5.27
C GLU A 72 -10.90 3.25 5.57
N ILE A 73 -10.77 4.52 5.20
CA ILE A 73 -11.79 5.54 5.44
C ILE A 73 -13.03 5.26 4.56
N MET A 74 -12.84 4.76 3.34
CA MET A 74 -13.93 4.41 2.42
C MET A 74 -14.66 3.13 2.83
N GLY A 75 -13.98 2.18 3.47
CA GLY A 75 -14.57 0.96 4.02
C GLY A 75 -15.44 0.18 3.02
N SER A 76 -16.68 -0.13 3.42
CA SER A 76 -17.64 -0.90 2.62
C SER A 76 -18.07 -0.21 1.33
N ALA A 77 -17.92 1.12 1.24
CA ALA A 77 -18.30 1.88 0.06
C ALA A 77 -17.38 1.57 -1.15
N LEU A 78 -16.21 0.96 -0.92
CA LEU A 78 -15.30 0.51 -1.98
C LEU A 78 -15.71 -0.86 -2.59
N VAL A 79 -16.62 -1.61 -1.95
CA VAL A 79 -17.02 -2.97 -2.40
C VAL A 79 -17.57 -2.98 -3.84
N PRO A 80 -18.47 -2.06 -4.25
CA PRO A 80 -18.98 -2.05 -5.62
C PRO A 80 -17.89 -1.83 -6.66
N TRP A 81 -16.82 -1.10 -6.32
CA TRP A 81 -15.69 -0.84 -7.22
C TRP A 81 -14.82 -2.08 -7.45
N ARG A 82 -14.72 -2.97 -6.45
CA ARG A 82 -14.00 -4.24 -6.59
C ARG A 82 -14.69 -5.24 -7.52
N LEU A 83 -15.99 -5.07 -7.75
CA LEU A 83 -16.79 -5.94 -8.61
C LEU A 83 -16.88 -5.43 -10.07
N ARG A 84 -16.43 -4.20 -10.34
CA ARG A 84 -16.38 -3.65 -11.70
C ARG A 84 -15.21 -4.25 -12.46
N VAL A 85 -15.39 -4.41 -13.77
CA VAL A 85 -14.31 -4.83 -14.67
C VAL A 85 -13.29 -3.72 -14.86
N LEU A 86 -13.76 -2.48 -15.07
CA LEU A 86 -12.93 -1.27 -15.19
C LEU A 86 -13.59 -0.09 -14.44
N PRO A 87 -12.79 0.81 -13.86
CA PRO A 87 -11.35 0.67 -13.61
C PRO A 87 -11.05 -0.39 -12.55
N ALA A 88 -9.93 -1.11 -12.68
CA ALA A 88 -9.43 -2.00 -11.65
C ALA A 88 -8.84 -1.18 -10.49
N VAL A 89 -9.47 -1.24 -9.31
CA VAL A 89 -9.03 -0.51 -8.12
C VAL A 89 -8.13 -1.37 -7.25
N ILE A 90 -6.86 -0.99 -7.12
CA ILE A 90 -5.82 -1.75 -6.41
C ILE A 90 -5.31 -0.94 -5.20
N ILE A 91 -5.30 -1.54 -4.02
CA ILE A 91 -4.85 -0.87 -2.79
C ILE A 91 -3.32 -0.95 -2.68
N ILE A 92 -2.66 0.18 -2.43
CA ILE A 92 -1.21 0.32 -2.23
C ILE A 92 -0.90 0.93 -0.84
N PRO A 93 0.29 0.69 -0.26
CA PRO A 93 0.64 1.28 1.04
C PRO A 93 0.78 2.81 0.98
N SER A 94 0.48 3.50 2.09
CA SER A 94 0.79 4.93 2.31
C SER A 94 2.17 5.11 2.94
N SER A 95 2.82 6.27 2.73
CA SER A 95 4.17 6.58 3.25
C SER A 95 4.24 6.83 4.77
N GLY A 96 3.12 7.19 5.42
CA GLY A 96 3.06 7.57 6.83
C GLY A 96 2.58 6.48 7.80
N LYS A 97 2.18 5.29 7.32
CA LYS A 97 1.73 4.19 8.18
C LYS A 97 2.85 3.19 8.40
N THR A 98 2.95 2.66 9.63
CA THR A 98 3.80 1.49 9.88
C THR A 98 3.31 0.37 8.97
N PRO A 99 4.22 -0.41 8.35
CA PRO A 99 3.82 -1.50 7.47
C PRO A 99 3.00 -2.53 8.28
N TYR A 100 1.69 -2.42 8.10
CA TYR A 100 0.64 -3.36 8.47
C TYR A 100 0.36 -3.63 9.96
N MET A 101 -0.83 -3.21 10.41
CA MET A 101 -1.56 -3.94 11.46
C MET A 101 -1.95 -5.37 10.99
N GLY A 102 -1.98 -5.67 9.68
CA GLY A 102 -2.35 -6.98 9.13
C GLY A 102 -1.21 -7.98 8.83
N ARG A 103 0.08 -7.61 8.90
CA ARG A 103 1.21 -8.53 8.62
C ARG A 103 1.41 -9.48 9.77
N GLY A 104 1.16 -9.02 10.99
CA GLY A 104 1.17 -9.88 12.17
C GLY A 104 0.15 -11.01 12.03
N GLU A 105 -1.11 -10.67 11.74
CA GLU A 105 -2.18 -11.65 11.59
C GLU A 105 -2.00 -12.54 10.36
N LEU A 106 -1.61 -11.98 9.21
CA LEU A 106 -1.33 -12.77 8.01
C LEU A 106 -0.16 -13.73 8.23
N ARG A 107 0.94 -13.25 8.82
CA ARG A 107 2.10 -14.08 9.18
C ARG A 107 1.70 -15.13 10.19
N ALA A 108 0.90 -14.80 11.20
CA ALA A 108 0.42 -15.75 12.19
C ALA A 108 -0.49 -16.82 11.55
N ALA A 109 -1.38 -16.44 10.64
CA ALA A 109 -2.26 -17.36 9.93
C ALA A 109 -1.46 -18.30 9.01
N VAL A 110 -0.50 -17.76 8.24
CA VAL A 110 0.37 -18.56 7.37
C VAL A 110 1.30 -19.46 8.18
N SER A 111 1.89 -18.94 9.27
CA SER A 111 2.76 -19.73 10.16
C SER A 111 1.98 -20.82 10.88
N LYS A 112 0.72 -20.55 11.29
CA LYS A 112 -0.16 -21.54 11.90
C LYS A 112 -0.60 -22.63 10.91
N ALA A 113 -0.83 -22.27 9.65
CA ALA A 113 -1.25 -23.23 8.62
C ALA A 113 -0.10 -24.11 8.11
N THR A 114 1.13 -23.59 8.09
CA THR A 114 2.30 -24.28 7.51
C THR A 114 3.31 -24.78 8.55
N GLY A 115 3.18 -24.34 9.81
CA GLY A 115 4.09 -24.68 10.91
C GLY A 115 5.44 -23.94 10.86
N ILE A 116 5.66 -23.09 9.85
CA ILE A 116 6.92 -22.37 9.63
C ILE A 116 6.66 -20.90 9.30
N ASP A 117 7.56 -20.04 9.74
CA ASP A 117 7.47 -18.62 9.43
C ASP A 117 8.00 -18.31 8.02
N LEU A 118 7.14 -18.45 7.02
CA LEU A 118 7.45 -18.18 5.61
C LEU A 118 7.66 -16.69 5.30
N ILE A 119 7.03 -15.79 6.05
CA ILE A 119 7.03 -14.33 5.79
C ILE A 119 8.10 -13.63 6.66
N GLY A 120 9.01 -14.41 7.25
CA GLY A 120 10.10 -13.93 8.08
C GLY A 120 11.13 -13.14 7.29
N GLN A 121 11.23 -11.84 7.52
CA GLN A 121 12.44 -11.10 7.18
C GLN A 121 13.60 -11.67 8.01
N ARG A 122 14.74 -11.98 7.36
CA ARG A 122 16.01 -12.26 8.03
C ARG A 122 16.50 -10.99 8.73
N LYS A 123 15.94 -10.69 9.89
CA LYS A 123 16.52 -9.72 10.82
C LYS A 123 17.58 -10.47 11.64
N LYS A 124 18.78 -10.58 11.10
CA LYS A 124 19.99 -10.77 11.91
C LYS A 124 21.00 -9.74 11.41
N LEU A 125 21.35 -8.81 12.31
CA LEU A 125 22.60 -8.03 12.40
C LEU A 125 22.45 -6.60 12.97
N GLN A 126 21.33 -6.21 13.59
CA GLN A 126 21.25 -4.89 14.27
C GLN A 126 20.58 -4.88 15.65
N GLU A 127 20.54 -6.01 16.36
CA GLU A 127 20.12 -6.03 17.78
C GLU A 127 21.19 -6.63 18.73
N GLU A 128 22.31 -7.15 18.23
CA GLU A 128 23.43 -7.62 19.07
C GLU A 128 24.44 -6.52 19.46
N LYS A 129 24.25 -5.25 19.02
CA LYS A 129 25.19 -4.16 19.38
C LYS A 129 24.71 -3.26 20.53
N SER A 130 23.59 -3.56 21.17
CA SER A 130 23.01 -2.67 22.20
C SER A 130 22.55 -3.34 23.49
N ALA A 131 22.90 -4.59 23.79
CA ALA A 131 22.60 -5.17 25.12
C ALA A 131 23.60 -6.26 25.56
N GLY A 132 24.43 -5.92 26.56
CA GLY A 132 25.20 -6.84 27.42
C GLY A 132 26.58 -7.24 26.87
N THR A 133 27.70 -7.07 27.59
CA THR A 133 27.91 -7.41 29.00
C THR A 133 29.02 -6.56 29.62
N GLY A 134 28.80 -6.06 30.83
CA GLY A 134 29.86 -5.53 31.70
C GLY A 134 30.45 -6.60 32.62
N SER A 135 31.66 -6.30 33.08
CA SER A 135 32.54 -6.95 34.09
C SER A 135 33.27 -8.23 33.60
N ASP A 136 34.57 -8.46 33.81
CA ASP A 136 35.52 -7.96 34.80
C ASP A 136 36.99 -7.98 34.32
N SER A 137 37.80 -7.17 35.01
CA SER A 137 39.25 -7.23 35.27
C SER A 137 40.24 -7.15 34.10
N ASP A 138 40.93 -6.01 33.98
CA ASP A 138 42.40 -5.97 34.02
C ASP A 138 42.85 -4.58 34.50
N GLU A 139 43.61 -4.58 35.60
CA GLU A 139 44.36 -3.45 36.18
C GLU A 139 45.15 -2.64 35.14
N PRO A 140 45.29 -1.33 35.39
CA PRO A 140 46.60 -0.72 35.18
C PRO A 140 47.01 0.06 36.42
N ASP A 141 47.66 -0.64 37.36
CA ASP A 141 48.41 0.03 38.41
C ASP A 141 49.67 0.67 37.83
N THR A 142 49.82 1.92 38.22
CA THR A 142 50.76 2.92 37.73
C THR A 142 52.21 2.51 37.88
N CYS A 143 53.00 2.62 36.81
CA CYS A 143 54.45 2.80 36.92
C CYS A 143 54.73 4.31 37.00
N SER A 144 55.11 4.80 38.17
CA SER A 144 55.72 6.11 38.35
C SER A 144 56.96 5.91 39.23
N ILE A 145 58.10 6.33 38.67
CA ILE A 145 59.41 6.41 39.30
C ILE A 145 59.40 7.49 40.39
#